data_AF-A0A4Q3UR69-F1
#
_entry.id   AF-A0A4Q3UR69-F1
#
_cell.length_a   1.000
_cell.length_b   1.000
_cell.length_c   1.000
_cell.angle_alpha   90.00
_cell.angle_beta   90.00
_cell.angle_gamma   90.00
#
_symmetry.space_group_name_H-M   'P 1'
#
loop_
_entity.id
_entity.type
_entity.pdbx_description
1 polymer ?
#
loop_
_entity_poly.entity_id
_entity_poly.type
_entity_poly.pdbx_seq_one_letter_code
_entity_poly.pdbx_strand_id
1 'polypeptide(L)'
;MTTRRMFVIGSAALALSACSSTGKPSLNANVIQVDEPWASYYSYKADEPFPVAGIDIRKIPQQFWRQEVAYSGADAPGTIVVNTTDRFLYLVQPNGRAIRYGVGVGREEGLNF
;
A
#
# COMPACT_ATOMS: atom_id res chain seq x y z
N MET A 1 -71.73 -8.75 10.72
CA MET A 1 -71.14 -8.65 9.37
C MET A 1 -70.43 -7.31 9.24
N THR A 2 -69.14 -7.26 9.58
CA THR A 2 -68.22 -6.15 9.31
C THR A 2 -66.81 -6.69 9.54
N THR A 3 -65.77 -6.53 8.73
CA THR A 3 -65.60 -6.14 7.33
C THR A 3 -64.14 -6.53 7.04
N ARG A 4 -63.89 -7.35 6.01
CA ARG A 4 -62.56 -7.85 5.54
C ARG A 4 -61.52 -6.75 5.19
N ARG A 5 -61.84 -5.47 5.39
CA ARG A 5 -61.06 -4.31 4.94
C ARG A 5 -60.05 -3.79 5.96
N MET A 6 -60.14 -4.19 7.24
CA MET A 6 -59.15 -3.73 8.24
C MET A 6 -57.83 -4.50 8.22
N PHE A 7 -57.75 -5.65 7.55
CA PHE A 7 -56.49 -6.41 7.51
C PHE A 7 -55.49 -5.90 6.45
N VAL A 8 -55.93 -5.11 5.46
CA VAL A 8 -55.08 -4.65 4.35
C VAL A 8 -54.28 -3.39 4.69
N ILE A 9 -54.65 -2.66 5.75
CA ILE A 9 -53.95 -1.40 6.13
C ILE A 9 -52.69 -1.69 6.98
N GLY A 10 -52.59 -2.86 7.62
CA GLY A 10 -51.46 -3.20 8.49
C GLY A 10 -50.17 -3.58 7.76
N SER A 11 -50.23 -3.99 6.49
CA SER A 11 -49.08 -4.56 5.77
C SER A 11 -48.22 -3.53 5.01
N ALA A 12 -48.65 -2.27 4.91
CA ALA A 12 -47.89 -1.23 4.18
C ALA A 12 -46.75 -0.60 5.01
N ALA A 13 -46.73 -0.78 6.33
CA ALA A 13 -45.75 -0.12 7.21
C ALA A 13 -44.37 -0.81 7.26
N LEU A 14 -44.20 -1.99 6.67
CA LEU A 14 -42.94 -2.75 6.74
C LEU A 14 -42.03 -2.58 5.51
N ALA A 15 -42.42 -1.81 4.49
CA ALA A 15 -41.69 -1.72 3.22
C ALA A 15 -40.64 -0.59 3.14
N LEU A 16 -40.47 0.26 4.17
CA LEU A 16 -39.67 1.50 4.07
C LEU A 16 -38.33 1.49 4.83
N SER A 17 -37.91 0.40 5.47
CA SER A 17 -36.67 0.39 6.29
C SER A 17 -35.44 -0.28 5.63
N ALA A 18 -35.46 -0.56 4.33
CA ALA A 18 -34.39 -1.33 3.67
C ALA A 18 -33.25 -0.49 3.07
N CYS A 19 -33.24 0.83 3.24
CA CYS A 19 -32.16 1.70 2.73
C CYS A 19 -31.21 2.19 3.83
N SER A 20 -30.86 1.33 4.79
CA SER A 20 -29.61 1.54 5.52
C SER A 20 -28.50 1.01 4.64
N SER A 21 -27.96 1.89 3.79
CA SER A 21 -26.71 1.64 3.08
C SER A 21 -25.71 1.11 4.10
N THR A 22 -25.37 -0.17 3.99
CA THR A 22 -24.33 -0.79 4.78
C THR A 22 -23.04 -0.08 4.38
N GLY A 23 -22.71 0.99 5.10
CA GLY A 23 -21.41 1.63 5.01
C GLY A 23 -20.40 0.51 5.20
N LYS A 24 -19.67 0.16 4.15
CA LYS A 24 -18.55 -0.78 4.25
C LYS A 24 -17.75 -0.30 5.45
N PRO A 25 -17.44 -1.17 6.43
CA PRO A 25 -16.56 -0.77 7.51
C PRO A 25 -15.34 -0.21 6.81
N SER A 26 -15.07 1.09 7.01
CA SER A 26 -13.76 1.62 6.67
C SER A 26 -12.84 0.91 7.65
N LEU A 27 -12.37 -0.27 7.26
CA LEU A 27 -11.11 -0.76 7.74
C LEU A 27 -10.20 0.43 7.51
N ASN A 28 -9.79 1.06 8.60
CA ASN A 28 -8.70 2.01 8.63
C ASN A 28 -7.45 1.22 8.20
N ALA A 29 -7.41 0.77 6.95
CA ALA A 29 -6.19 0.65 6.21
C ALA A 29 -5.64 2.07 6.28
N ASN A 30 -4.58 2.25 7.05
CA ASN A 30 -3.78 3.45 7.07
C ASN A 30 -3.17 3.59 5.66
N VAL A 31 -4.01 3.85 4.66
CA VAL A 31 -3.62 4.17 3.30
C VAL A 31 -3.15 5.59 3.43
N ILE A 32 -1.85 5.72 3.60
CA ILE A 32 -1.22 7.01 3.67
C ILE A 32 -1.34 7.59 2.28
N GLN A 33 -2.13 8.65 2.17
CA GLN A 33 -2.20 9.44 0.96
C GLN A 33 -0.86 10.18 0.79
N VAL A 34 0.10 9.50 0.19
CA VAL A 34 1.22 10.14 -0.51
C VAL A 34 0.80 10.20 -1.96
N ASP A 35 0.86 11.38 -2.57
CA ASP A 35 0.50 11.63 -3.98
C ASP A 35 1.55 11.06 -4.95
N GLU A 36 2.03 9.85 -4.67
CA GLU A 36 3.06 9.15 -5.42
C GLU A 36 2.50 7.79 -5.87
N PRO A 37 2.45 7.49 -7.18
CA PRO A 37 1.85 6.25 -7.69
C PRO A 37 2.46 4.98 -7.08
N TRP A 38 3.77 5.03 -6.77
CA TRP A 38 4.51 3.91 -6.21
C TRP A 38 4.21 3.65 -4.73
N ALA A 39 3.65 4.62 -3.99
CA ALA A 39 3.39 4.48 -2.56
C ALA A 39 2.42 3.33 -2.27
N SER A 40 1.52 3.05 -3.21
CA SER A 40 0.60 1.91 -3.18
C SER A 40 1.31 0.56 -2.98
N TYR A 41 2.56 0.41 -3.46
CA TYR A 41 3.33 -0.83 -3.31
C TYR A 41 3.68 -1.17 -1.86
N TYR A 42 3.67 -0.18 -0.97
CA TYR A 42 3.95 -0.33 0.45
C TYR A 42 2.69 -0.46 1.32
N SER A 43 1.53 -0.64 0.67
CA SER A 43 0.24 -0.84 1.33
C SER A 43 0.11 -2.25 1.92
N TYR A 44 -0.85 -2.41 2.81
CA TYR A 44 -1.23 -3.71 3.35
C TYR A 44 -1.66 -4.68 2.25
N LYS A 45 -1.10 -5.90 2.26
CA LYS A 45 -1.49 -6.98 1.35
C LYS A 45 -2.19 -8.09 2.12
N ALA A 46 -3.50 -8.18 1.94
CA ALA A 46 -4.39 -9.10 2.67
C ALA A 46 -4.56 -10.46 2.00
N ASP A 47 -4.24 -10.53 0.70
CA ASP A 47 -4.55 -11.61 -0.22
C ASP A 47 -3.41 -12.63 -0.40
N GLU A 48 -2.30 -12.42 0.29
CA GLU A 48 -1.15 -13.34 0.28
C GLU A 48 -1.26 -14.36 1.45
N PRO A 49 -0.74 -15.60 1.29
CA PRO A 49 -0.76 -16.62 2.35
C PRO A 49 -0.15 -16.16 3.68
N PHE A 50 0.79 -15.22 3.62
CA PHE A 50 1.39 -14.53 4.76
C PHE A 50 1.15 -13.02 4.61
N PRO A 51 0.11 -12.46 5.25
CA PRO A 51 -0.25 -11.06 5.07
C PRO A 51 0.91 -10.12 5.42
N VAL A 52 1.22 -9.20 4.50
CA VAL A 52 2.26 -8.20 4.71
C VAL A 52 1.61 -6.93 5.25
N ALA A 53 2.01 -6.52 6.45
CA ALA A 53 1.57 -5.26 7.05
C ALA A 53 1.99 -4.06 6.19
N GLY A 54 1.07 -3.13 5.96
CA GLY A 54 1.40 -1.85 5.33
C GLY A 54 2.32 -1.04 6.23
N ILE A 55 3.27 -0.31 5.63
CA ILE A 55 4.21 0.53 6.36
C ILE A 55 3.86 2.00 6.24
N ASP A 56 4.13 2.78 7.29
CA ASP A 56 3.99 4.23 7.23
C ASP A 56 5.23 4.91 6.65
N ILE A 57 5.21 5.15 5.34
CA ILE A 57 6.36 5.74 4.63
C ILE A 57 6.66 7.18 5.05
N ARG A 58 5.74 7.91 5.71
CA ARG A 58 6.03 9.25 6.26
C ARG A 58 7.00 9.20 7.44
N LYS A 59 7.14 8.03 8.07
CA LYS A 59 8.13 7.80 9.13
C LYS A 59 9.53 7.60 8.56
N ILE A 60 9.65 7.39 7.24
CA ILE A 60 10.91 7.24 6.54
C ILE A 60 11.29 8.63 5.99
N PRO A 61 12.52 9.13 6.24
CA PRO A 61 12.96 10.39 5.65
C PRO A 61 12.88 10.37 4.12
N GLN A 62 12.39 11.46 3.52
CA GLN A 62 12.09 11.53 2.08
C GLN A 62 13.30 11.24 1.18
N GLN A 63 14.52 11.51 1.65
CA GLN A 63 15.76 11.17 0.93
C GLN A 63 15.93 9.67 0.67
N PHE A 64 15.25 8.81 1.45
CA PHE A 64 15.29 7.35 1.34
C PHE A 64 14.07 6.77 0.61
N TRP A 65 13.16 7.61 0.14
CA TRP A 65 12.01 7.16 -0.65
C TRP A 65 12.47 6.64 -2.01
N ARG A 66 11.59 5.86 -2.65
CA ARG A 66 11.79 5.40 -4.01
C ARG A 66 11.86 6.61 -4.94
N GLN A 67 12.93 6.73 -5.71
CA GLN A 67 13.15 7.85 -6.63
C GLN A 67 13.80 7.39 -7.93
N GLU A 68 13.37 7.93 -9.06
CA GLU A 68 14.08 7.72 -10.32
C GLU A 68 15.21 8.73 -10.46
N VAL A 69 16.44 8.25 -10.62
CA VAL A 69 17.66 9.06 -10.68
C VAL A 69 18.41 8.83 -11.98
N ALA A 70 19.30 9.77 -12.34
CA ALA A 70 20.27 9.52 -13.39
C ALA A 70 21.28 8.44 -12.94
N TYR A 71 21.72 7.61 -13.87
CA TYR A 71 22.67 6.54 -13.63
C TYR A 71 23.72 6.51 -14.73
N SER A 72 24.99 6.70 -14.35
CA SER A 72 26.15 6.73 -15.24
C SER A 72 27.07 5.53 -15.07
N GLY A 73 26.66 4.53 -14.29
CA GLY A 73 27.43 3.30 -14.12
C GLY A 73 27.42 2.45 -15.39
N ALA A 74 28.36 1.50 -15.47
CA ALA A 74 28.53 0.62 -16.62
C ALA A 74 27.64 -0.64 -16.56
N ASP A 75 26.88 -0.81 -15.47
CA ASP A 75 26.04 -1.97 -15.23
C ASP A 75 24.89 -2.06 -16.22
N ALA A 76 24.52 -3.29 -16.59
CA ALA A 76 23.42 -3.55 -17.49
C ALA A 76 22.04 -3.23 -16.86
N PRO A 77 21.03 -2.85 -17.66
CA PRO A 77 19.65 -2.76 -17.18
C PRO A 77 19.17 -4.05 -16.51
N GLY A 78 18.48 -3.92 -15.37
CA GLY A 78 18.06 -5.03 -14.52
C GLY A 78 19.05 -5.40 -13.42
N THR A 79 20.29 -4.88 -13.46
CA THR A 79 21.26 -5.06 -12.37
C THR A 79 20.82 -4.31 -11.10
N ILE A 80 21.07 -4.92 -9.96
CA ILE A 80 20.94 -4.29 -8.64
C ILE A 80 22.33 -3.91 -8.14
N VAL A 81 22.55 -2.62 -7.91
CA VAL A 81 23.80 -2.09 -7.34
C VAL A 81 23.51 -1.59 -5.94
N VAL A 82 24.30 -2.05 -4.95
CA VAL A 82 24.13 -1.67 -3.54
C VAL A 82 25.33 -0.84 -3.10
N ASN A 83 25.07 0.39 -2.68
CA ASN A 83 26.04 1.25 -2.02
C ASN A 83 25.71 1.29 -0.52
N THR A 84 26.47 0.51 0.25
CA THR A 84 26.29 0.39 1.71
C THR A 84 26.76 1.62 2.46
N THR A 85 27.73 2.38 1.92
CA THR A 85 28.23 3.64 2.49
C THR A 85 27.12 4.69 2.54
N ASP A 86 26.46 4.92 1.41
CA ASP A 86 25.39 5.91 1.29
C ASP A 86 24.00 5.33 1.63
N ARG A 87 23.93 4.02 1.89
CA ARG A 87 22.70 3.28 2.25
C ARG A 87 21.62 3.35 1.18
N PHE A 88 22.05 3.19 -0.07
CA PHE A 88 21.17 3.15 -1.23
C PHE A 88 21.34 1.87 -2.05
N LEU A 89 20.23 1.41 -2.60
CA LEU A 89 20.15 0.40 -3.63
C LEU A 89 19.65 1.03 -4.92
N TYR A 90 20.24 0.66 -6.04
CA TYR A 90 19.89 1.13 -7.37
C TYR A 90 19.47 -0.05 -8.23
N LEU A 91 18.23 -0.04 -8.71
CA LEU A 91 17.79 -0.92 -9.80
C LEU A 91 18.06 -0.21 -11.12
N VAL A 92 19.04 -0.70 -11.87
CA VAL A 92 19.49 -0.10 -13.13
C VAL A 92 18.39 -0.25 -14.18
N GLN A 93 18.07 0.85 -14.84
CA GLN A 93 17.08 0.93 -15.92
C GLN A 93 17.77 1.26 -17.25
N PRO A 94 17.09 1.05 -18.39
CA PRO A 94 17.54 1.59 -19.66
C PRO A 94 17.67 3.14 -19.63
N ASN A 95 18.31 3.69 -20.67
CA ASN A 95 18.41 5.14 -20.89
C ASN A 95 19.20 5.92 -19.82
N GLY A 96 20.18 5.26 -19.17
CA GLY A 96 21.04 5.92 -18.18
C GLY A 96 20.28 6.35 -16.93
N ARG A 97 19.28 5.56 -16.52
CA ARG A 97 18.45 5.80 -15.33
C ARG A 97 18.55 4.65 -14.34
N ALA A 98 18.17 4.90 -13.10
CA ALA A 98 17.96 3.85 -12.11
C ALA A 98 16.81 4.22 -11.17
N ILE A 99 16.17 3.23 -10.56
CA ILE A 99 15.31 3.45 -9.40
C ILE A 99 16.16 3.28 -8.15
N ARG A 100 16.27 4.35 -7.35
CA ARG A 100 16.98 4.37 -6.08
C ARG A 100 16.02 4.07 -4.92
N TYR A 101 16.47 3.26 -3.98
CA TYR A 101 15.77 2.90 -2.74
C TYR A 101 16.70 3.11 -1.54
N GLY A 102 16.20 3.63 -0.43
CA GLY A 102 16.93 3.57 0.85
C GLY A 102 16.96 2.16 1.41
N VAL A 103 18.11 1.75 1.95
CA VAL A 103 18.29 0.42 2.53
C VAL A 103 18.86 0.46 3.94
N GLY A 104 18.41 -0.47 4.78
CA GLY A 104 19.05 -0.75 6.06
C GLY A 104 20.28 -1.62 5.85
N VAL A 105 21.42 -1.23 6.41
CA VAL A 105 22.64 -2.04 6.43
C VAL A 105 22.76 -2.64 7.82
N GLY A 106 22.83 -3.98 7.89
CA GLY A 106 23.02 -4.70 9.14
C GLY A 106 24.38 -4.38 9.77
N ARG A 107 24.50 -4.58 11.08
CA ARG A 107 25.80 -4.52 11.75
C ARG A 107 26.65 -5.72 11.28
N GLU A 108 27.93 -5.48 11.05
CA GLU A 108 28.89 -6.48 10.54
C GLU A 108 28.93 -7.75 11.42
N GLU A 109 28.66 -7.60 12.72
CA GLU A 109 28.56 -8.68 13.71
C GLU A 109 27.49 -9.76 13.37
N GLY A 110 26.52 -9.46 12.50
CA GLY A 110 25.49 -10.42 12.07
C GLY A 110 25.94 -11.40 10.98
N LEU A 111 27.17 -11.26 10.45
CA LEU A 111 27.73 -12.13 9.41
C LEU A 111 28.82 -13.09 9.93
N ASN A 112 29.10 -13.09 11.24
CA ASN A 112 29.93 -14.08 11.90
C ASN A 112 29.06 -15.28 12.30
N PHE A 113 28.93 -16.24 11.38
CA PHE A 113 28.46 -17.60 11.69
C PHE A 113 29.66 -18.53 11.88
#